data_AF-A0A433RG58-F1
#
_entry.id   AF-A0A433RG58-F1
#
_cell.length_a   1.000
_cell.length_b   1.000
_cell.length_c   1.000
_cell.angle_alpha   90.00
_cell.angle_beta   90.00
_cell.angle_gamma   90.00
#
_symmetry.space_group_name_H-M   'P 1'
#
loop_
_entity.id
_entity.type
_entity.pdbx_description
1 polymer ?
#
loop_
_entity_poly.entity_id
_entity_poly.type
_entity_poly.pdbx_seq_one_letter_code
_entity_poly.pdbx_strand_id
1 'polypeptide(L)' 'MIGLTVILLCVAALIWKTLLPMLRRGEFRDGVVFSVMLAGGAFFSFFAANLIPFPAPLHLLVAVYKPFSQWLFSAMGWKS' A
#
# COMPACT_ATOMS: atom_id res chain seq x y z
N MET A 1 2.10 4.86 11.60
CA MET A 1 3.44 4.36 12.01
C MET A 1 3.79 3.03 11.32
N ILE A 2 2.91 2.01 11.33
CA ILE A 2 3.17 0.67 10.76
C ILE A 2 3.45 0.68 9.24
N GLY A 3 2.74 1.50 8.46
CA GLY A 3 2.98 1.58 7.00
C GLY A 3 4.38 2.07 6.64
N LEU A 4 4.89 3.06 7.38
CA LEU A 4 6.22 3.63 7.18
C LEU A 4 7.33 2.63 7.50
N THR A 5 7.17 1.85 8.57
CA THR A 5 8.12 0.81 8.96
C THR A 5 8.18 -0.34 7.94
N VAL A 6 7.03 -0.71 7.36
CA VAL A 6 6.97 -1.73 6.31
C VAL A 6 7.66 -1.25 5.03
N ILE A 7 7.41 0.01 4.62
CA ILE A 7 8.08 0.62 3.46
C ILE A 7 9.60 0.62 3.66
N LEU A 8 10.08 1.05 4.83
CA LEU A 8 11.52 1.07 5.15
C LEU A 8 12.16 -0.32 5.13
N LEU A 9 11.48 -1.34 5.68
CA LEU A 9 11.95 -2.72 5.65
C LEU A 9 12.04 -3.27 4.22
N CYS A 10 11.04 -3.01 3.38
CA CYS A 10 11.07 -3.41 1.97
C CYS A 10 12.21 -2.74 1.20
N VAL A 11 12.40 -1.44 1.40
CA VAL A 11 13.50 -0.68 0.79
C VAL A 11 14.86 -1.24 1.21
N ALA A 12 15.06 -1.50 2.52
CA ALA A 12 16.30 -2.09 3.04
C ALA A 12 16.58 -3.48 2.47
N ALA A 13 15.55 -4.34 2.39
CA ALA A 13 15.68 -5.67 1.81
C ALA A 13 16.07 -5.63 0.32
N LEU A 14 15.47 -4.72 -0.45
CA LEU A 14 15.78 -4.54 -1.88
C LEU A 14 17.19 -4.01 -2.11
N ILE A 15 17.65 -3.09 -1.27
CA ILE A 15 19.03 -2.59 -1.30
C ILE A 15 20.02 -3.72 -1.00
N TRP A 16 19.78 -4.52 0.04
CA TRP A 16 20.66 -5.61 0.42
C TRP A 16 20.73 -6.72 -0.63
N LYS A 17 19.58 -7.10 -1.19
CA LYS A 17 19.48 -8.21 -2.15
C LYS A 17 19.91 -7.83 -3.56
N THR A 18 19.74 -6.57 -3.97
CA THR A 18 19.87 -6.16 -5.37
C THR A 18 20.99 -5.16 -5.56
N LEU A 19 21.00 -4.08 -4.78
CA LEU A 19 21.96 -2.99 -4.95
C LEU A 19 23.36 -3.38 -4.47
N LEU A 20 23.47 -4.13 -3.36
CA LEU A 20 24.73 -4.61 -2.82
C LEU A 20 25.49 -5.56 -3.79
N PRO A 21 24.86 -6.58 -4.39
CA PRO A 21 25.53 -7.43 -5.38
C PRO A 21 25.77 -6.72 -6.71
N MET A 22 24.90 -5.81 -7.15
CA MET A 22 25.16 -4.98 -8.35
C MET A 22 26.40 -4.10 -8.18
N LEU A 23 26.56 -3.49 -7.00
CA LEU A 23 27.74 -2.68 -6.69
C LEU A 23 29.01 -3.53 -6.68
N ARG A 24 28.94 -4.77 -6.21
CA ARG A 24 30.06 -5.73 -6.27
C ARG A 24 30.38 -6.21 -7.69
N ARG A 25 29.41 -6.21 -8.60
CA ARG A 25 29.60 -6.60 -10.02
C ARG A 25 30.10 -5.45 -10.90
N GLY A 26 30.20 -4.23 -10.37
CA GLY A 26 30.63 -3.05 -11.13
C GLY A 26 29.57 -2.52 -12.10
N GLU A 27 28.32 -2.99 -12.00
CA GLU A 27 27.21 -2.56 -12.85
C GLU A 27 26.57 -1.28 -12.30
N PHE A 28 27.37 -0.21 -12.25
CA PHE A 28 26.97 1.07 -11.67
C PHE A 28 25.78 1.71 -12.42
N ARG A 29 25.69 1.52 -13.74
CA ARG A 29 24.60 2.07 -14.54
C ARG A 29 23.25 1.49 -14.12
N ASP A 30 23.18 0.17 -13.96
CA ASP A 30 21.94 -0.51 -13.60
C ASP A 30 21.61 -0.33 -12.11
N GLY A 31 22.64 -0.19 -11.26
CA GLY A 31 22.46 0.21 -9.87
C GLY A 31 21.83 1.61 -9.72
N VAL A 32 22.22 2.57 -10.56
CA VAL A 32 21.61 3.91 -10.56
C VAL A 32 20.15 3.85 -11.01
N VAL A 33 19.84 3.13 -12.09
CA VAL A 33 18.45 2.95 -12.56
C VAL A 33 17.59 2.30 -11.47
N PHE A 34 18.10 1.26 -10.82
CA PHE A 34 17.40 0.59 -9.73
C PHE A 34 17.17 1.53 -8.54
N SER A 35 18.17 2.34 -8.18
CA SER A 35 18.04 3.31 -7.08
C SER A 35 17.00 4.39 -7.38
N VAL A 36 16.96 4.92 -8.60
CA VAL A 36 15.95 5.90 -9.03
C VAL A 36 14.54 5.30 -8.98
N MET A 37 14.39 4.06 -9.46
CA MET A 37 13.11 3.35 -9.44
C MET A 37 12.65 3.02 -8.01
N LEU A 38 13.58 2.65 -7.13
CA LEU A 38 13.33 2.43 -5.70
C LEU A 38 12.89 3.71 -5.00
N ALA A 39 13.57 4.83 -5.26
CA ALA A 39 13.22 6.14 -4.71
C ALA A 39 11.84 6.60 -5.19
N GLY A 40 11.53 6.42 -6.48
CA GLY A 40 10.21 6.69 -7.04
C GLY A 40 9.12 5.86 -6.36
N GLY A 41 9.31 4.54 -6.23
CA GLY A 41 8.37 3.65 -5.56
C GLY A 41 8.16 3.97 -4.07
N ALA A 42 9.23 4.33 -3.35
CA ALA A 42 9.15 4.76 -1.96
C ALA A 42 8.39 6.09 -1.81
N PHE A 43 8.64 7.05 -2.70
CA PHE A 43 7.94 8.33 -2.73
C PHE A 43 6.44 8.14 -3.00
N PHE A 44 6.08 7.36 -4.03
CA PHE A 44 4.69 7.01 -4.31
C PHE A 44 4.03 6.28 -3.14
N SER A 45 4.72 5.34 -2.51
CA SER A 45 4.20 4.60 -1.35
C SER A 45 3.97 5.51 -0.14
N PHE A 46 4.87 6.48 0.09
CA PHE A 46 4.71 7.47 1.14
C PHE A 46 3.51 8.39 0.88
N PHE A 47 3.36 8.88 -0.35
CA PHE A 47 2.19 9.67 -0.75
C PHE A 47 0.91 8.84 -0.63
N ALA A 48 0.89 7.60 -1.13
CA ALA A 48 -0.26 6.71 -1.00
C ALA A 48 -0.64 6.46 0.47
N ALA A 49 0.34 6.22 1.35
CA ALA A 49 0.09 5.99 2.77
C ALA A 49 -0.40 7.24 3.52
N ASN A 50 -0.05 8.45 3.07
CA ASN A 50 -0.50 9.70 3.69
C ASN A 50 -1.82 10.21 3.07
N LEU A 51 -2.08 9.96 1.78
CA LEU A 51 -3.30 10.40 1.10
C LEU A 51 -4.47 9.42 1.27
N ILE A 52 -4.21 8.17 1.66
CA ILE A 52 -5.26 7.20 1.97
C ILE A 52 -5.44 7.16 3.48
N PRO A 53 -6.40 7.91 4.07
CA PRO A 53 -6.90 7.57 5.38
C PRO A 53 -7.66 6.26 5.20
N PHE A 54 -6.96 5.12 5.29
CA PHE A 54 -7.59 3.81 5.16
C PHE A 54 -8.65 3.74 6.26
N PRO A 55 -9.95 3.86 5.94
CA PRO A 55 -10.95 3.64 6.96
C PRO A 55 -10.77 2.19 7.35
N ALA A 56 -10.81 1.89 8.65
CA ALA A 56 -10.68 0.52 9.13
C ALA A 56 -11.54 -0.41 8.25
N PRO A 57 -11.09 -1.62 7.87
CA PRO A 57 -11.85 -2.52 7.00
C PRO A 57 -13.30 -2.75 7.49
N LEU A 58 -13.53 -2.59 8.80
CA LEU A 58 -14.84 -2.51 9.43
C LEU A 58 -15.76 -1.41 8.86
N HIS A 59 -15.25 -0.21 8.59
CA HIS A 59 -16.02 0.90 8.03
C HIS A 59 -16.46 0.63 6.59
N LEU A 60 -15.61 -0.03 5.80
CA LEU A 60 -15.94 -0.42 4.43
C LEU A 60 -17.03 -1.50 4.43
N LEU A 61 -16.93 -2.46 5.35
CA LEU A 61 -17.96 -3.45 5.61
C LEU A 61 -19.30 -2.78 6.00
N VAL A 62 -19.27 -1.85 6.95
CA VAL A 62 -20.48 -1.12 7.41
C VAL A 62 -21.07 -0.26 6.29
N ALA A 63 -20.24 0.36 5.45
CA ALA A 63 -20.69 1.19 4.33
C ALA A 63 -21.42 0.40 3.24
N VAL A 64 -21.05 -0.87 3.02
CA VAL A 64 -21.74 -1.76 2.07
C VAL A 64 -22.94 -2.45 2.75
N TYR A 65 -22.82 -2.82 4.02
CA TYR A 65 -23.87 -3.55 4.74
C TYR A 65 -25.10 -2.68 5.07
N LYS A 66 -24.91 -1.38 5.37
CA LYS A 66 -26.02 -0.45 5.61
C LYS A 66 -26.99 -0.32 4.42
N PRO A 67 -26.55 0.05 3.21
CA PRO A 67 -27.45 0.19 2.07
C PRO A 67 -28.04 -1.17 1.66
N PHE A 68 -27.26 -2.25 1.77
CA PHE A 68 -27.74 -3.59 1.42
C PHE A 68 -28.83 -4.08 2.37
N SER A 69 -28.66 -3.88 3.69
CA SER A 69 -29.69 -4.26 4.67
C SER A 69 -30.96 -3.42 4.51
N GLN A 70 -30.86 -2.11 4.31
CA GLN A 70 -32.04 -1.26 4.06
C GLN A 70 -32.79 -1.66 2.79
N TRP A 71 -32.05 -2.02 1.73
CA TRP A 71 -32.65 -2.54 0.49
C TRP A 71 -33.33 -3.90 0.73
N LEU A 72 -32.68 -4.81 1.46
CA LEU A 72 -33.22 -6.12 1.80
C LEU A 72 -34.50 -6.01 2.67
N PHE A 73 -34.51 -5.12 3.67
CA PHE A 73 -35.68 -4.83 4.51
C PHE A 73 -36.82 -4.20 3.70
N SER A 74 -36.51 -3.29 2.78
CA SER A 74 -37.50 -2.68 1.89
C SER A 74 -38.06 -3.68 0.86
N ALA A 75 -37.27 -4.64 0.41
CA ALA A 75 -37.68 -5.68 -0.54
C ALA A 75 -38.47 -6.82 0.13
N MET A 76 -38.19 -7.13 1.41
CA MET A 76 -38.94 -8.12 2.20
C MET A 76 -40.24 -7.59 2.82
N GLY A 77 -40.60 -6.32 2.62
CA GLY A 77 -41.90 -5.79 3.05
C GLY A 77 -42.14 -5.76 4.57
N TRP A 78 -41.08 -5.78 5.38
CA TRP A 78 -41.20 -5.66 6.83
C TRP A 78 -41.26 -4.17 7.21
N LYS A 79 -42.48 -3.61 7.25
CA LYS A 79 -42.73 -2.35 7.95
C LYS A 79 -42.51 -2.58 9.45
N SER A 80 -41.59 -1.83 10.07
CA SER A 80 -41.78 -1.45 11.48
C SER A 80 -42.90 -0.42 11.57
#